data_AF-A0A7Y3MUF7-F1
#
_entry.id   AF-A0A7Y3MUF7-F1
#
_cell.length_a   1.000
_cell.length_b   1.000
_cell.length_c   1.000
_cell.angle_alpha   90.00
_cell.angle_beta   90.00
_cell.angle_gamma   90.00
#
_symmetry.space_group_name_H-M   'P 1'
#
loop_
_entity.id
_entity.type
_entity.pdbx_description
1 polymer ?
#
loop_
_entity_poly.entity_id
_entity_poly.type
_entity_poly.pdbx_seq_one_letter_code
_entity_poly.pdbx_strand_id
1 'polypeptide(L)' 'MALEMKPVCERCATALGPDAEAFICSYECTFCPDCTSVMKHVCPNCGGVLVARPPRHSDLNADE' A
#
# COMPACT_ATOMS: atom_id res chain seq x y z
N MET A 1 1.85 12.03 -15.68
CA MET A 1 0.78 11.86 -14.67
C MET A 1 1.44 11.19 -13.49
N ALA A 2 1.43 11.83 -12.31
CA ALA A 2 2.19 11.38 -11.14
C ALA A 2 1.34 10.42 -10.29
N LEU A 3 1.97 9.38 -9.75
CA LEU A 3 1.37 8.42 -8.82
C LEU A 3 0.90 9.17 -7.56
N GLU A 4 -0.41 9.41 -7.42
CA GLU A 4 -0.95 10.07 -6.22
C GLU A 4 -1.00 9.05 -5.07
N MET A 5 0.01 9.14 -4.21
CA MET A 5 0.11 8.32 -3.02
C MET A 5 -1.08 8.56 -2.08
N LYS A 6 -2.07 7.65 -2.12
CA LYS A 6 -3.26 7.70 -1.24
C LYS A 6 -2.83 7.66 0.24
N PRO A 7 -3.27 8.64 1.06
CA PRO A 7 -2.88 8.73 2.46
C PRO A 7 -3.82 7.95 3.40
N VAL A 8 -4.73 7.13 2.87
CA VAL A 8 -5.76 6.43 3.66
C VAL A 8 -5.98 5.00 3.16
N CYS A 9 -6.34 4.10 4.08
CA CYS A 9 -6.77 2.75 3.77
C CYS A 9 -8.16 2.77 3.12
N GLU A 10 -8.35 2.14 1.97
CA GLU A 10 -9.65 2.13 1.27
C GLU A 10 -10.73 1.29 1.96
N ARG A 11 -10.35 0.42 2.91
CA ARG A 11 -11.30 -0.42 3.65
C ARG A 11 -11.79 0.21 4.94
N CYS A 12 -10.88 0.72 5.77
CA CYS A 12 -11.20 1.25 7.10
C CYS A 12 -10.99 2.75 7.25
N ALA A 13 -10.59 3.45 6.18
CA ALA A 13 -10.30 4.89 6.16
C ALA A 13 -9.24 5.35 7.19
N THR A 14 -8.42 4.42 7.71
CA THR A 14 -7.33 4.78 8.63
C THR A 14 -6.26 5.59 7.88
N ALA A 15 -5.63 6.54 8.56
CA ALA A 15 -4.56 7.33 7.98
C ALA A 15 -3.31 6.45 7.78
N LEU A 16 -2.85 6.38 6.53
CA LEU A 16 -1.61 5.75 6.12
C LEU A 16 -0.60 6.87 5.86
N GLY A 17 0.20 7.14 6.90
CA GLY A 17 1.28 8.11 6.84
C GLY A 17 2.27 7.83 5.70
N PRO A 18 3.11 8.81 5.37
CA PRO A 18 4.06 8.68 4.27
C PRO A 18 5.08 7.55 4.45
N ASP A 19 5.43 7.26 5.70
CA ASP A 19 6.34 6.21 6.16
C ASP A 19 5.62 5.07 6.88
N ALA A 20 4.28 5.08 6.90
CA ALA A 20 3.53 4.02 7.51
C ALA A 20 3.55 2.77 6.63
N GLU A 21 3.65 1.60 7.28
CA GLU A 21 3.50 0.33 6.58
C GLU A 21 2.11 0.24 5.95
N ALA A 22 2.10 0.07 4.64
CA ALA A 22 0.90 0.02 3.82
C ALA A 22 1.11 -1.02 2.73
N PHE A 23 0.01 -1.57 2.22
CA PHE A 23 0.04 -2.52 1.11
C PHE A 23 -0.69 -1.94 -0.08
N ILE A 24 -0.17 -2.18 -1.27
CA ILE A 24 -0.68 -1.67 -2.54
C ILE A 24 -0.85 -2.81 -3.54
N CYS A 25 -1.87 -2.72 -4.40
CA CYS A 25 -2.04 -3.62 -5.55
C CYS A 25 -1.59 -2.93 -6.85
N SER A 26 -1.56 -3.68 -7.96
CA SER A 26 -1.23 -3.15 -9.30
C SER A 26 -2.17 -2.06 -9.81
N TYR A 27 -3.37 -1.96 -9.23
CA TYR A 27 -4.37 -0.91 -9.53
C TYR A 27 -4.34 0.24 -8.51
N GLU A 28 -3.27 0.32 -7.71
CA GLU A 28 -3.05 1.41 -6.76
C GLU A 28 -4.10 1.49 -5.63
N CYS A 29 -4.79 0.39 -5.34
CA CYS A 29 -5.60 0.29 -4.12
C CYS A 29 -4.68 0.14 -2.91
N THR A 30 -4.88 0.99 -1.89
CA THR A 30 -4.00 1.03 -0.71
C THR A 30 -4.74 0.56 0.56
N PHE A 31 -4.10 -0.31 1.34
CA PHE A 31 -4.67 -0.89 2.56
C PHE A 31 -3.66 -0.94 3.71
N CYS A 32 -4.16 -0.83 4.95
CA CYS A 32 -3.34 -1.00 6.15
C CYS A 32 -2.98 -2.47 6.41
N PRO A 33 -1.88 -2.77 7.15
CA PRO A 33 -1.46 -4.14 7.51
C PRO A 33 -2.59 -4.96 8.14
N ASP A 34 -3.36 -4.38 9.04
CA ASP A 34 -4.53 -5.01 9.66
C ASP A 34 -5.55 -5.50 8.63
N CYS A 35 -5.93 -4.63 7.70
CA CYS A 35 -6.87 -5.00 6.64
C CYS A 35 -6.27 -6.05 5.72
N THR A 36 -5.01 -5.88 5.29
CA THR A 36 -4.33 -6.83 4.41
C THR A 36 -4.24 -8.23 5.03
N SER A 37 -3.97 -8.32 6.33
CA SER A 37 -3.95 -9.59 7.07
C SER A 37 -5.31 -10.28 7.07
N VAL A 38 -6.39 -9.53 7.34
CA VAL A 38 -7.77 -10.05 7.26
C VAL A 38 -8.13 -10.50 5.84
N MET A 39 -7.63 -9.78 4.83
CA MET A 39 -7.87 -10.07 3.41
C MET A 39 -6.88 -11.08 2.81
N LYS A 40 -6.01 -11.67 3.64
CA LYS A 40 -4.99 -12.67 3.22
C LYS A 40 -4.14 -12.19 2.04
N HIS A 41 -3.72 -10.92 2.05
CA HIS A 41 -2.96 -10.30 0.96
C HIS A 41 -3.67 -10.31 -0.41
N VAL A 42 -5.01 -10.34 -0.42
CA VAL A 42 -5.81 -10.23 -1.65
C VAL A 42 -6.64 -8.94 -1.62
N CYS A 43 -6.53 -8.16 -2.68
CA CYS A 43 -7.28 -6.93 -2.89
C CYS A 43 -8.77 -7.26 -3.07
N PRO A 44 -9.69 -6.75 -2.23
CA PRO A 44 -11.13 -7.02 -2.36
C PRO A 44 -11.76 -6.28 -3.56
N ASN A 45 -11.15 -5.18 -3.99
CA ASN A 45 -11.66 -4.37 -5.10
C ASN A 45 -11.28 -4.94 -6.48
N CYS A 46 -10.13 -5.60 -6.55
CA CYS A 46 -9.49 -5.97 -7.82
C CYS A 46 -9.11 -7.45 -7.93
N GLY A 47 -9.13 -8.21 -6.83
CA GLY A 47 -8.71 -9.61 -6.78
C GLY A 47 -7.20 -9.85 -6.91
N GLY A 48 -6.41 -8.79 -7.10
CA GLY A 48 -4.96 -8.87 -7.21
C GLY A 48 -4.24 -9.08 -5.87
N VAL A 49 -2.96 -9.42 -5.93
CA VAL A 49 -2.11 -9.56 -4.75
C VAL A 49 -1.77 -8.18 -4.16
N LEU A 50 -1.84 -8.09 -2.84
CA LEU A 50 -1.40 -6.92 -2.07
C LEU A 50 0.05 -7.12 -1.64
N VAL A 51 0.93 -6.28 -2.16
CA VAL A 51 2.36 -6.25 -1.82
C VAL A 51 2.66 -5.05 -0.94
N ALA A 52 3.70 -5.12 -0.12
CA ALA A 52 4.13 -4.00 0.70
C ALA A 52 4.45 -2.80 -0.21
N ARG A 53 3.90 -1.64 0.13
CA ARG A 53 4.17 -0.40 -0.56
C ARG A 53 5.66 -0.07 -0.36
N PRO A 54 6.41 0.23 -1.43
CA PRO A 54 7.80 0.60 -1.28
C PRO A 54 7.92 1.87 -0.41
N PRO A 55 8.90 1.94 0.50
CA PRO A 55 9.12 3.11 1.35
C PRO A 55 9.40 4.33 0.47
N ARG A 56 9.03 5.52 0.97
CA ARG A 56 9.39 6.76 0.29
C ARG A 56 10.90 6.87 0.27
N HIS A 57 11.44 6.94 -0.94
CA HIS A 57 12.86 7.12 -1.18
C HIS A 57 13.29 8.51 -0.68
N SER A 58 13.77 8.57 0.56
CA SER A 58 14.71 9.62 0.99
C SER A 58 16.15 9.09 1.03
N ASP A 59 16.36 7.77 0.96
CA ASP A 59 17.68 7.17 0.99
C ASP A 59 17.74 5.86 0.16
N LEU A 60 18.76 5.80 -0.72
CA LEU A 60 19.45 4.62 -1.31
C LEU A 60 18.71 3.85 -2.43
N ASN A 61 19.00 4.05 -3.73
CA ASN A 61 20.27 3.60 -4.32
C ASN A 61 20.97 2.59 -3.40
N ALA A 62 20.37 1.42 -3.28
CA ALA A 62 21.02 0.23 -2.76
C ALA A 62 20.78 -0.90 -3.79
N ASP A 63 21.78 -1.05 -4.66
CA ASP A 63 22.39 -2.32 -5.14
C ASP A 63 21.40 -3.47 -5.47
N GLU A 64 21.29 -4.00 -6.70
CA GLU A 64 22.36 -4.42 -7.64
C GLU A 64 21.79 -4.64 -9.06
#